data_AF-G2XHV9-F1
#
_entry.id   AF-G2XHV9-F1
#
_cell.length_a   1.000
_cell.length_b   1.000
_cell.length_c   1.000
_cell.angle_alpha   90.00
_cell.angle_beta   90.00
_cell.angle_gamma   90.00
#
_symmetry.space_group_name_H-M   'P 1'
#
loop_
_entity.id
_entity.type
_entity.pdbx_description
1 polymer ?
#
loop_
_entity_poly.entity_id
_entity_poly.type
_entity_poly.pdbx_seq_one_letter_code
_entity_poly.pdbx_strand_id
1 'polypeptide(L)'
;MGSYISTEAHTQAADDSETKEMQDFLSELPSQHLEPLWSQMNVMVPPSPNPTAKAHMWKYAEALPQLQKAGALVPEERAERRVLMLVNPSMQSPYTTDTIYGGLQLVNPGETAPAHRHLAFACRFIIDGEGFTAVEGKKMPLVRGDVVTTPIWHWHDHGNESREPVIWLDMLNLPLFRFAPVHFAEGYADPRYPSTPCDPCEWRHPWAPVEEALNAAAGPHAVHHYRNADGRPLSTTLGVQAERLAPGAEAASRDSCSYIYHCYEGTGRTEVETPAGEKSVFRWTARDTFAVPAWSSVRHVNESPDQRAYLVACHDAFLSDAPKAIGRRTTSIYRQRDGSNANMAEIVGLVASSIALAQVVGKIGGGVLKLKRMWDEVKDVPEAIQDLFKRLELILPMVARIARDIETGATLFEDMEAVESCILSCQQVISDEATMMNDLIVQIDATKRARRVRDFVRVALKRDVLERHEKKLEVMIQILLPVHSEYSRFVGYPNLRRWVQVADVRSGPAPRLSRRPLSSICQPRDM
;
A
#
# COMPACT_ATOMS: atom_id res chain seq x y z
N MET A 1 -29.59 -5.23 26.59
CA MET A 1 -28.69 -6.21 27.21
C MET A 1 -28.74 -7.47 26.36
N GLY A 2 -27.82 -7.60 25.39
CA GLY A 2 -27.65 -8.84 24.62
C GLY A 2 -26.30 -9.42 25.02
N SER A 3 -26.32 -10.57 25.69
CA SER A 3 -25.13 -11.28 26.16
C SER A 3 -24.40 -11.88 24.96
N TYR A 4 -23.18 -11.41 24.69
CA TYR A 4 -22.23 -12.16 23.88
C TYR A 4 -21.81 -13.39 24.68
N ILE A 5 -22.12 -14.57 24.17
CA ILE A 5 -21.70 -15.85 24.73
C ILE A 5 -20.17 -15.93 24.57
N SER A 6 -19.47 -16.09 25.69
CA SER A 6 -18.05 -16.40 25.74
C SER A 6 -17.80 -17.78 25.14
N THR A 7 -17.04 -17.85 24.05
CA THR A 7 -16.53 -19.11 23.50
C THR A 7 -15.28 -19.53 24.26
N GLU A 8 -15.48 -20.12 25.44
CA GLU A 8 -14.51 -21.07 25.98
C GLU A 8 -14.70 -22.40 25.23
N ALA A 9 -13.61 -22.88 24.63
CA ALA A 9 -13.37 -24.28 24.27
C ALA A 9 -14.53 -25.06 23.60
N HIS A 10 -14.83 -24.75 22.34
CA HIS A 10 -15.29 -25.79 21.42
C HIS A 10 -14.09 -26.42 20.72
N THR A 11 -13.37 -27.28 21.45
CA THR A 11 -12.79 -28.49 20.83
C THR A 11 -13.97 -29.23 20.21
N GLN A 12 -14.19 -28.99 18.92
CA GLN A 12 -15.21 -29.70 18.17
C GLN A 12 -14.67 -31.12 17.99
N ALA A 13 -15.11 -32.00 18.89
CA ALA A 13 -15.36 -33.38 18.51
C ALA A 13 -16.15 -33.33 17.19
N ALA A 14 -15.63 -33.98 16.16
CA ALA A 14 -16.42 -34.28 14.98
C ALA A 14 -17.73 -34.91 15.46
N ASP A 15 -18.86 -34.28 15.13
CA ASP A 15 -20.15 -34.87 15.38
C ASP A 15 -20.27 -36.07 14.43
N ASP A 16 -20.15 -37.28 14.97
CA ASP A 16 -20.21 -38.58 14.27
C ASP A 16 -21.62 -38.87 13.69
N SER A 17 -22.34 -37.85 13.22
CA SER A 17 -23.69 -37.97 12.66
C SER A 17 -23.86 -37.24 11.32
N GLU A 18 -22.80 -37.08 10.52
CA GLU A 18 -23.02 -36.72 9.12
C GLU A 18 -23.73 -37.89 8.41
N THR A 19 -24.94 -37.63 7.91
CA THR A 19 -25.66 -38.61 7.10
C THR A 19 -24.83 -38.95 5.87
N LYS A 20 -24.93 -40.19 5.38
CA LYS A 20 -24.28 -40.59 4.13
C LYS A 20 -24.60 -39.63 2.98
N GLU A 21 -25.83 -39.11 2.95
CA GLU A 21 -26.27 -38.09 2.00
C GLU A 21 -25.46 -36.79 2.11
N MET A 22 -25.14 -36.32 3.32
CA MET A 22 -24.28 -35.16 3.53
C MET A 22 -22.84 -35.45 3.08
N GLN A 23 -22.30 -36.62 3.39
CA GLN A 23 -20.94 -37.01 2.97
C GLN A 23 -20.81 -37.10 1.45
N ASP A 24 -21.78 -37.76 0.80
CA ASP A 24 -21.85 -37.87 -0.66
C ASP A 24 -21.93 -36.47 -1.28
N PHE A 25 -22.84 -35.60 -0.80
CA PHE A 25 -22.94 -34.19 -1.22
C PHE A 25 -21.62 -33.43 -1.07
N LEU A 26 -20.99 -33.47 0.11
CA LEU A 26 -19.72 -32.77 0.40
C LEU A 26 -18.58 -33.27 -0.51
N SER A 27 -18.56 -34.56 -0.85
CA SER A 27 -17.53 -35.17 -1.72
C SER A 27 -17.66 -34.78 -3.19
N GLU A 28 -18.85 -34.38 -3.65
CA GLU A 28 -19.11 -33.95 -5.02
C GLU A 28 -18.68 -32.50 -5.27
N LEU A 29 -18.74 -31.63 -4.26
CA LEU A 29 -18.49 -30.20 -4.38
C LEU A 29 -17.11 -29.84 -4.98
N PRO A 30 -15.98 -30.49 -4.58
CA PRO A 30 -14.66 -30.16 -5.14
C PRO A 30 -14.56 -30.37 -6.65
N SER A 31 -15.30 -31.34 -7.21
CA SER A 31 -15.33 -31.59 -8.66
C SER A 31 -15.97 -30.43 -9.46
N GLN A 32 -16.74 -29.59 -8.76
CA GLN A 32 -17.38 -28.39 -9.30
C GLN A 32 -16.69 -27.10 -8.83
N HIS A 33 -15.54 -27.21 -8.16
CA HIS A 33 -14.83 -26.08 -7.54
C HIS A 33 -15.66 -25.34 -6.48
N LEU A 34 -16.45 -26.08 -5.71
CA LEU A 34 -17.23 -25.57 -4.58
C LEU A 34 -16.68 -26.10 -3.26
N GLU A 35 -16.69 -25.26 -2.23
CA GLU A 35 -16.38 -25.64 -0.86
C GLU A 35 -17.38 -25.01 0.12
N PRO A 36 -17.83 -25.74 1.14
CA PRO A 36 -18.83 -25.25 2.07
C PRO A 36 -18.20 -24.36 3.15
N LEU A 37 -18.57 -23.08 3.18
CA LEU A 37 -18.04 -22.13 4.16
C LEU A 37 -18.32 -22.54 5.62
N TRP A 38 -19.45 -23.18 5.91
CA TRP A 38 -19.82 -23.56 7.28
C TRP A 38 -18.88 -24.59 7.91
N SER A 39 -18.13 -25.36 7.12
CA SER A 39 -17.09 -26.26 7.63
C SER A 39 -15.72 -25.57 7.81
N GLN A 40 -15.57 -24.34 7.32
CA GLN A 40 -14.32 -23.57 7.32
C GLN A 40 -14.40 -22.24 8.10
N MET A 41 -15.51 -21.94 8.77
CA MET A 41 -15.75 -20.64 9.41
C MET A 41 -14.65 -20.22 10.40
N ASN A 42 -14.18 -21.15 11.24
CA ASN A 42 -13.15 -20.87 12.24
C ASN A 42 -11.77 -20.57 11.62
N VAL A 43 -11.51 -21.11 10.42
CA VAL A 43 -10.28 -20.88 9.66
C VAL A 43 -10.36 -19.53 8.93
N MET A 44 -11.52 -19.23 8.33
CA MET A 44 -11.72 -18.02 7.52
C MET A 44 -11.93 -16.75 8.37
N VAL A 45 -12.51 -16.88 9.57
CA VAL A 45 -12.84 -15.74 10.45
C VAL A 45 -12.39 -16.06 11.89
N PRO A 46 -11.07 -16.08 12.16
CA PRO A 46 -10.58 -16.39 13.49
C PRO A 46 -10.87 -15.23 14.48
N PRO A 47 -11.03 -15.52 15.79
CA PRO A 47 -11.30 -14.51 16.81
C PRO A 47 -10.10 -13.59 17.10
N SER A 48 -8.91 -13.96 16.61
CA SER A 48 -7.68 -13.18 16.71
C SER A 48 -6.80 -13.41 15.48
N PRO A 49 -5.87 -12.50 15.14
CA PRO A 49 -4.89 -12.74 14.09
C PRO A 49 -4.18 -14.08 14.26
N ASN A 50 -4.02 -14.81 13.16
CA ASN A 50 -3.39 -16.12 13.10
C ASN A 50 -2.23 -16.09 12.08
N PRO A 51 -1.10 -15.44 12.42
CA PRO A 51 0.02 -15.31 11.49
C PRO A 51 0.65 -16.68 11.19
N THR A 52 1.12 -16.85 9.95
CA THR A 52 1.87 -18.04 9.54
C THR A 52 3.31 -17.97 10.05
N ALA A 53 3.88 -16.76 10.09
CA ALA A 53 5.23 -16.53 10.58
C ALA A 53 5.36 -16.95 12.05
N LYS A 54 6.48 -17.59 12.37
CA LYS A 54 6.89 -17.84 13.76
C LYS A 54 7.83 -16.76 14.25
N ALA A 55 7.88 -16.58 15.58
CA ALA A 55 8.92 -15.78 16.18
C ALA A 55 10.28 -16.47 15.92
N HIS A 56 11.25 -15.74 15.36
CA HIS A 56 12.53 -16.32 14.99
C HIS A 56 13.66 -15.29 15.03
N MET A 57 14.89 -15.72 15.33
CA MET A 57 16.07 -14.84 15.39
C MET A 57 17.19 -15.39 14.50
N TRP A 58 17.81 -14.48 13.75
CA TRP A 58 19.02 -14.72 12.97
C TRP A 58 20.20 -14.05 13.67
N LYS A 59 21.20 -14.86 14.04
CA LYS A 59 22.44 -14.38 14.64
C LYS A 59 23.36 -13.78 13.59
N TYR A 60 23.79 -12.54 13.81
CA TYR A 60 24.69 -11.89 12.84
C TYR A 60 26.04 -12.60 12.72
N ALA A 61 26.56 -13.09 13.84
CA ALA A 61 27.79 -13.87 13.88
C ALA A 61 27.74 -15.16 13.04
N GLU A 62 26.54 -15.72 12.82
CA GLU A 62 26.33 -16.90 11.98
C GLU A 62 26.09 -16.53 10.52
N ALA A 63 25.40 -15.41 10.26
CA ALA A 63 25.10 -14.93 8.92
C ALA A 63 26.31 -14.29 8.22
N LEU A 64 27.16 -13.57 8.94
CA LEU A 64 28.29 -12.81 8.38
C LEU A 64 29.26 -13.70 7.57
N PRO A 65 29.73 -14.86 8.06
CA PRO A 65 30.59 -15.73 7.26
C PRO A 65 29.93 -16.21 5.95
N GLN A 66 28.61 -16.41 5.95
CA GLN A 66 27.87 -16.80 4.75
C GLN A 66 27.75 -15.63 3.76
N LEU A 67 27.53 -14.40 4.25
CA LEU A 67 27.53 -13.19 3.42
C LEU A 67 28.89 -12.96 2.77
N GLN A 68 29.97 -13.07 3.54
CA GLN A 68 31.34 -12.95 3.03
C GLN A 68 31.65 -14.04 1.99
N LYS A 69 31.24 -15.28 2.26
CA LYS A 69 31.39 -16.38 1.31
C LYS A 69 30.60 -16.12 0.02
N ALA A 70 29.36 -15.66 0.10
CA ALA A 70 28.59 -15.23 -1.07
C ALA A 70 29.32 -14.10 -1.81
N GLY A 71 29.90 -13.15 -1.07
CA GLY A 71 30.69 -12.03 -1.58
C GLY A 71 31.89 -12.45 -2.42
N ALA A 72 32.50 -13.59 -2.11
CA ALA A 72 33.63 -14.15 -2.85
C ALA A 72 33.21 -15.07 -4.01
N LEU A 73 32.05 -15.74 -3.91
CA LEU A 73 31.63 -16.78 -4.86
C LEU A 73 30.69 -16.30 -5.97
N VAL A 74 29.89 -15.26 -5.71
CA VAL A 74 28.84 -14.79 -6.62
C VAL A 74 29.26 -13.45 -7.19
N PRO A 75 29.78 -13.36 -8.43
CA PRO A 75 30.22 -12.10 -9.02
C PRO A 75 29.03 -11.15 -9.21
N GLU A 76 29.30 -9.85 -9.22
CA GLU A 76 28.30 -8.78 -9.35
C GLU A 76 27.38 -9.00 -10.57
N GLU A 77 27.94 -9.36 -11.72
CA GLU A 77 27.19 -9.50 -12.98
C GLU A 77 26.18 -10.66 -12.93
N ARG A 78 26.32 -11.58 -11.96
CA ARG A 78 25.39 -12.70 -11.73
C ARG A 78 24.43 -12.46 -10.57
N ALA A 79 24.60 -11.38 -9.82
CA ALA A 79 23.74 -11.01 -8.71
C ALA A 79 23.22 -9.59 -8.93
N GLU A 80 22.03 -9.45 -9.51
CA GLU A 80 21.33 -8.15 -9.54
C GLU A 80 21.33 -7.49 -8.14
N ARG A 81 21.18 -8.32 -7.10
CA ARG A 81 21.52 -7.98 -5.70
C ARG A 81 22.07 -9.21 -4.98
N ARG A 82 23.22 -9.07 -4.28
CA ARG A 82 23.78 -10.14 -3.44
C ARG A 82 23.20 -10.08 -2.03
N VAL A 83 22.08 -10.76 -1.83
CA VAL A 83 21.31 -10.73 -0.57
C VAL A 83 21.10 -12.14 -0.02
N LEU A 84 21.28 -12.31 1.29
CA LEU A 84 20.76 -13.48 2.01
C LEU A 84 19.43 -13.10 2.66
N MET A 85 18.34 -13.68 2.14
CA MET A 85 17.00 -13.47 2.66
C MET A 85 16.85 -14.11 4.04
N LEU A 86 16.26 -13.37 4.99
CA LEU A 86 15.93 -13.85 6.33
C LEU A 86 14.60 -14.61 6.28
N VAL A 87 14.62 -15.86 5.82
CA VAL A 87 13.41 -16.65 5.60
C VAL A 87 12.88 -17.23 6.91
N ASN A 88 11.63 -16.94 7.24
CA ASN A 88 10.97 -17.48 8.43
C ASN A 88 10.87 -19.01 8.34
N PRO A 89 11.21 -19.77 9.39
CA PRO A 89 11.25 -21.24 9.32
C PRO A 89 9.89 -21.92 9.05
N SER A 90 8.77 -21.23 9.26
CA SER A 90 7.44 -21.75 8.92
C SER A 90 6.97 -21.37 7.52
N MET A 91 7.79 -20.64 6.75
CA MET A 91 7.40 -20.08 5.45
C MET A 91 8.48 -20.31 4.39
N GLN A 92 8.13 -20.07 3.14
CA GLN A 92 9.09 -20.08 2.03
C GLN A 92 9.67 -18.68 1.80
N SER A 93 10.64 -18.53 0.90
CA SER A 93 11.02 -17.19 0.44
C SER A 93 9.83 -16.51 -0.25
N PRO A 94 9.60 -15.20 -0.11
CA PRO A 94 10.51 -14.20 0.47
C PRO A 94 10.08 -13.74 1.89
N TYR A 95 9.41 -14.57 2.67
CA TYR A 95 8.73 -14.14 3.91
C TYR A 95 9.68 -14.13 5.13
N THR A 96 9.88 -12.96 5.73
CA THR A 96 10.48 -12.84 7.09
C THR A 96 9.38 -12.73 8.15
N THR A 97 8.34 -11.97 7.84
CA THR A 97 6.99 -12.09 8.40
C THR A 97 6.00 -12.33 7.25
N ASP A 98 4.70 -12.48 7.54
CA ASP A 98 3.65 -12.65 6.53
C ASP A 98 3.61 -11.49 5.50
N THR A 99 4.09 -10.30 5.87
CA THR A 99 3.95 -9.05 5.10
C THR A 99 5.29 -8.33 4.84
N ILE A 100 6.32 -8.62 5.63
CA ILE A 100 7.62 -7.94 5.58
C ILE A 100 8.71 -8.92 5.11
N TYR A 101 9.47 -8.49 4.11
CA TYR A 101 10.72 -9.10 3.68
C TYR A 101 11.88 -8.46 4.44
N GLY A 102 12.79 -9.29 4.94
CA GLY A 102 14.09 -8.93 5.49
C GLY A 102 15.21 -9.63 4.74
N GLY A 103 16.30 -8.92 4.45
CA GLY A 103 17.48 -9.53 3.84
C GLY A 103 18.76 -8.80 4.22
N LEU A 104 19.85 -9.53 4.43
CA LEU A 104 21.16 -8.94 4.62
C LEU A 104 21.85 -8.86 3.27
N GLN A 105 22.13 -7.64 2.82
CA GLN A 105 22.81 -7.40 1.55
C GLN A 105 24.26 -6.98 1.82
N LEU A 106 25.17 -7.47 0.98
CA LEU A 106 26.60 -7.12 0.99
C LEU A 106 27.00 -6.58 -0.38
N VAL A 107 27.73 -5.47 -0.40
CA VAL A 107 28.33 -4.90 -1.62
C VAL A 107 29.83 -4.74 -1.40
N ASN A 108 30.66 -5.44 -2.18
CA ASN A 108 32.11 -5.36 -2.07
C ASN A 108 32.64 -4.03 -2.62
N PRO A 109 33.89 -3.64 -2.26
CA PRO A 109 34.57 -2.51 -2.87
C PRO A 109 34.52 -2.52 -4.40
N GLY A 110 34.10 -1.41 -4.98
CA GLY A 110 33.98 -1.22 -6.43
C GLY A 110 32.69 -1.74 -7.07
N GLU A 111 31.85 -2.49 -6.34
CA GLU A 111 30.66 -3.10 -6.91
C GLU A 111 29.48 -2.13 -7.09
N THR A 112 28.66 -2.41 -8.10
CA THR A 112 27.38 -1.73 -8.39
C THR A 112 26.20 -2.71 -8.27
N ALA A 113 25.20 -2.36 -7.47
CA ALA A 113 23.88 -2.98 -7.59
C ALA A 113 23.06 -2.18 -8.63
N PRO A 114 22.68 -2.77 -9.77
CA PRO A 114 22.15 -2.03 -10.92
C PRO A 114 20.87 -1.23 -10.65
N ALA A 115 20.72 -0.13 -11.40
CA ALA A 115 19.57 0.76 -11.34
C ALA A 115 18.27 0.10 -11.79
N HIS A 116 17.24 0.24 -10.98
CA HIS A 116 15.88 -0.21 -11.28
C HIS A 116 14.85 0.55 -10.47
N ARG A 117 13.56 0.32 -10.75
CA ARG A 117 12.43 0.78 -9.94
C ARG A 117 11.40 -0.32 -9.80
N HIS A 118 10.65 -0.30 -8.71
CA HIS A 118 9.59 -1.27 -8.46
C HIS A 118 8.51 -0.71 -7.54
N LEU A 119 7.34 -1.35 -7.49
CA LEU A 119 6.26 -0.92 -6.62
C LEU A 119 6.48 -1.25 -5.14
N ALA A 120 7.36 -2.19 -4.82
CA ALA A 120 7.74 -2.43 -3.44
C ALA A 120 8.43 -1.18 -2.85
N PHE A 121 7.93 -0.72 -1.71
CA PHE A 121 8.66 0.23 -0.87
C PHE A 121 9.81 -0.53 -0.20
N ALA A 122 10.97 0.11 -0.10
CA ALA A 122 12.09 -0.42 0.68
C ALA A 122 12.67 0.63 1.62
N CYS A 123 13.12 0.16 2.77
CA CYS A 123 14.04 0.88 3.64
C CYS A 123 15.24 0.00 3.97
N ARG A 124 16.37 0.65 4.23
CA ARG A 124 17.66 0.01 4.49
C ARG A 124 18.21 0.54 5.78
N PHE A 125 18.55 -0.35 6.69
CA PHE A 125 19.27 0.01 7.91
C PHE A 125 20.75 -0.36 7.77
N ILE A 126 21.64 0.62 7.85
CA ILE A 126 23.06 0.42 7.56
C ILE A 126 23.76 -0.18 8.78
N ILE A 127 24.33 -1.38 8.60
CA ILE A 127 24.92 -2.17 9.69
C ILE A 127 26.42 -1.92 9.79
N ASP A 128 27.16 -2.10 8.69
CA ASP A 128 28.62 -1.99 8.66
C ASP A 128 29.10 -1.42 7.33
N GLY A 129 30.27 -0.78 7.34
CA GLY A 129 30.95 -0.24 6.15
C GLY A 129 30.36 1.06 5.63
N GLU A 130 30.90 1.50 4.49
CA GLU A 130 30.53 2.74 3.80
C GLU A 130 30.20 2.43 2.34
N GLY A 131 29.21 3.14 1.81
CA GLY A 131 28.79 3.00 0.43
C GLY A 131 27.87 4.14 0.03
N PHE A 132 27.05 3.91 -0.98
CA PHE A 132 26.02 4.87 -1.36
C PHE A 132 24.74 4.19 -1.86
N THR A 133 23.64 4.94 -1.77
CA THR A 133 22.42 4.68 -2.50
C THR A 133 22.04 5.93 -3.29
N ALA A 134 21.75 5.77 -4.58
CA ALA A 134 21.19 6.84 -5.39
C ALA A 134 19.69 6.62 -5.57
N VAL A 135 18.90 7.68 -5.42
CA VAL A 135 17.44 7.67 -5.66
C VAL A 135 17.08 8.90 -6.49
N GLU A 136 16.43 8.71 -7.63
CA GLU A 136 16.07 9.79 -8.58
C GLU A 136 17.22 10.79 -8.81
N GLY A 137 18.42 10.26 -9.01
CA GLY A 137 19.61 11.06 -9.28
C GLY A 137 20.26 11.75 -8.07
N LYS A 138 19.78 11.49 -6.84
CA LYS A 138 20.42 11.98 -5.60
C LYS A 138 21.20 10.85 -4.93
N LYS A 139 22.53 10.95 -5.00
CA LYS A 139 23.46 9.96 -4.45
C LYS A 139 23.78 10.28 -2.99
N MET A 140 23.29 9.45 -2.08
CA MET A 140 23.42 9.62 -0.64
C MET A 140 24.46 8.65 -0.07
N PRO A 141 25.32 9.08 0.87
CA PRO A 141 26.24 8.18 1.54
C PRO A 141 25.47 7.20 2.46
N LEU A 142 25.98 5.98 2.58
CA LEU A 142 25.54 5.00 3.57
C LEU A 142 26.48 5.08 4.76
N VAL A 143 25.94 5.43 5.93
CA VAL A 143 26.67 5.53 7.19
C VAL A 143 25.99 4.63 8.22
N ARG A 144 26.78 3.91 9.03
CA ARG A 144 26.28 3.01 10.07
C ARG A 144 25.21 3.69 10.94
N GLY A 145 24.10 2.98 11.15
CA GLY A 145 22.95 3.44 11.92
C GLY A 145 21.91 4.22 11.12
N ASP A 146 22.24 4.71 9.93
CA ASP A 146 21.29 5.46 9.13
C ASP A 146 20.18 4.56 8.57
N VAL A 147 19.00 5.17 8.39
CA VAL A 147 17.92 4.60 7.58
C VAL A 147 17.92 5.29 6.22
N VAL A 148 17.96 4.52 5.14
CA VAL A 148 17.82 5.03 3.77
C VAL A 148 16.59 4.41 3.11
N THR A 149 15.72 5.23 2.55
CA THR A 149 14.49 4.79 1.87
C THR A 149 14.65 4.79 0.36
N THR A 150 13.98 3.86 -0.31
CA THR A 150 13.70 3.92 -1.75
C THR A 150 12.19 3.85 -1.93
N PRO A 151 11.54 5.00 -2.17
CA PRO A 151 10.10 5.06 -2.32
C PRO A 151 9.59 4.27 -3.51
N ILE A 152 8.27 4.06 -3.53
CA ILE A 152 7.56 3.35 -4.58
C ILE A 152 7.85 4.02 -5.93
N TRP A 153 8.21 3.20 -6.93
CA TRP A 153 8.38 3.60 -8.33
C TRP A 153 9.48 4.63 -8.63
N HIS A 154 10.45 4.79 -7.73
CA HIS A 154 11.63 5.64 -7.94
C HIS A 154 12.82 4.84 -8.47
N TRP A 155 13.56 5.40 -9.43
CA TRP A 155 14.84 4.84 -9.88
C TRP A 155 15.83 4.84 -8.74
N HIS A 156 16.46 3.69 -8.52
CA HIS A 156 17.48 3.57 -7.49
C HIS A 156 18.55 2.53 -7.80
N ASP A 157 19.76 2.82 -7.36
CA ASP A 157 20.94 1.95 -7.44
C ASP A 157 21.79 2.07 -6.16
N HIS A 158 22.68 1.10 -5.96
CA HIS A 158 23.56 1.06 -4.78
C HIS A 158 24.99 0.80 -5.21
N GLY A 159 25.95 1.28 -4.42
CA GLY A 159 27.35 1.07 -4.75
C GLY A 159 28.26 1.18 -3.56
N ASN A 160 29.49 0.72 -3.76
CA ASN A 160 30.54 0.82 -2.78
C ASN A 160 31.80 1.40 -3.42
N GLU A 161 32.11 2.65 -3.08
CA GLU A 161 33.33 3.36 -3.52
C GLU A 161 34.41 3.36 -2.43
N SER A 162 34.16 2.68 -1.32
CA SER A 162 35.08 2.55 -0.20
C SER A 162 36.05 1.37 -0.42
N ARG A 163 36.85 1.07 0.61
CA ARG A 163 37.85 -0.02 0.59
C ARG A 163 37.40 -1.29 1.31
N GLU A 164 36.27 -1.24 2.01
CA GLU A 164 35.74 -2.37 2.78
C GLU A 164 34.31 -2.67 2.33
N PRO A 165 33.82 -3.92 2.47
CA PRO A 165 32.43 -4.23 2.17
C PRO A 165 31.44 -3.42 3.02
N VAL A 166 30.32 -3.03 2.42
CA VAL A 166 29.18 -2.44 3.12
C VAL A 166 28.08 -3.49 3.28
N ILE A 167 27.46 -3.54 4.46
CA ILE A 167 26.39 -4.47 4.81
C ILE A 167 25.22 -3.70 5.39
N TRP A 168 24.01 -4.01 4.92
CA TRP A 168 22.77 -3.43 5.45
C TRP A 168 21.65 -4.48 5.54
N LEU A 169 20.63 -4.14 6.32
CA LEU A 169 19.36 -4.87 6.36
C LEU A 169 18.36 -4.20 5.43
N ASP A 170 17.97 -4.88 4.36
CA ASP A 170 16.84 -4.50 3.51
C ASP A 170 15.52 -4.92 4.17
N MET A 171 14.55 -4.00 4.23
CA MET A 171 13.20 -4.23 4.73
C MET A 171 12.18 -3.72 3.70
N LEU A 172 11.39 -4.64 3.14
CA LEU A 172 10.48 -4.38 2.02
C LEU A 172 9.08 -4.94 2.30
N ASN A 173 8.06 -4.34 1.68
CA ASN A 173 6.71 -4.89 1.64
C ASN A 173 6.51 -5.89 0.48
N LEU A 174 7.60 -6.49 0.00
CA LEU A 174 7.60 -7.43 -1.13
C LEU A 174 6.61 -8.61 -0.96
N PRO A 175 6.43 -9.20 0.23
CA PRO A 175 5.45 -10.27 0.45
C PRO A 175 4.01 -9.90 0.09
N LEU A 176 3.61 -8.63 0.25
CA LEU A 176 2.25 -8.19 -0.10
C LEU A 176 1.95 -8.41 -1.58
N PHE A 177 2.96 -8.29 -2.44
CA PHE A 177 2.75 -8.48 -3.87
C PHE A 177 2.76 -9.95 -4.32
N ARG A 178 3.07 -10.89 -3.41
CA ARG A 178 2.82 -12.32 -3.61
C ARG A 178 1.37 -12.66 -3.30
N PHE A 179 0.76 -11.93 -2.36
CA PHE A 179 -0.67 -12.04 -2.05
C PHE A 179 -1.52 -11.34 -3.11
N ALA A 180 -1.20 -10.09 -3.43
CA ALA A 180 -1.85 -9.31 -4.49
C ALA A 180 -0.91 -9.20 -5.70
N PRO A 181 -1.17 -9.89 -6.83
CA PRO A 181 -0.25 -9.98 -7.96
C PRO A 181 -0.24 -8.70 -8.81
N VAL A 182 0.05 -7.57 -8.18
CA VAL A 182 0.11 -6.23 -8.78
C VAL A 182 1.53 -5.66 -8.75
N HIS A 183 2.56 -6.50 -8.55
CA HIS A 183 3.96 -6.05 -8.56
C HIS A 183 4.40 -5.62 -9.96
N PHE A 184 5.03 -4.46 -10.07
CA PHE A 184 5.75 -4.04 -11.27
C PHE A 184 7.21 -3.76 -10.90
N ALA A 185 8.11 -4.06 -11.82
CA ALA A 185 9.52 -3.70 -11.75
C ALA A 185 10.02 -3.34 -13.16
N GLU A 186 10.99 -2.42 -13.24
CA GLU A 186 11.61 -1.98 -14.47
C GLU A 186 13.11 -1.74 -14.22
N GLY A 187 13.95 -2.40 -15.01
CA GLY A 187 15.40 -2.16 -15.01
C GLY A 187 15.74 -0.92 -15.83
N TYR A 188 16.75 -0.18 -15.40
CA TYR A 188 17.30 0.92 -16.19
C TYR A 188 18.23 0.37 -17.28
N ALA A 189 18.41 1.11 -18.37
CA ALA A 189 19.23 0.65 -19.49
C ALA A 189 20.71 0.50 -19.12
N ASP A 190 21.21 1.40 -18.26
CA ASP A 190 22.57 1.37 -17.73
C ASP A 190 22.57 0.88 -16.27
N PRO A 191 23.69 0.32 -15.76
CA PRO A 191 23.79 -0.10 -14.36
C PRO A 191 23.60 1.04 -13.33
N ARG A 192 23.77 2.29 -13.75
CA ARG A 192 23.65 3.48 -12.90
C ARG A 192 22.58 4.41 -13.46
N TYR A 193 21.72 4.91 -12.58
CA TYR A 193 20.89 6.05 -12.91
C TYR A 193 21.75 7.32 -12.74
N PRO A 194 21.72 8.28 -13.70
CA PRO A 194 22.52 9.50 -13.59
C PRO A 194 22.27 10.21 -12.26
N SER A 195 23.33 10.38 -11.45
CA SER A 195 23.20 10.92 -10.10
C SER A 195 24.34 11.85 -9.70
N THR A 196 24.04 12.73 -8.73
CA THR A 196 24.99 13.66 -8.11
C THR A 196 24.99 13.51 -6.60
N PRO A 197 26.12 13.73 -5.90
CA PRO A 197 26.17 13.66 -4.44
C PRO A 197 25.13 14.58 -3.78
N CYS A 198 24.44 14.06 -2.77
CA CYS A 198 23.40 14.78 -2.04
C CYS A 198 23.43 14.41 -0.54
N ASP A 199 23.79 15.39 0.29
CA ASP A 199 23.77 15.30 1.75
C ASP A 199 23.65 16.71 2.36
N PRO A 200 22.58 17.06 3.10
CA PRO A 200 21.42 16.22 3.43
C PRO A 200 20.54 15.89 2.22
N CYS A 201 19.82 14.78 2.29
CA CYS A 201 18.87 14.33 1.25
C CYS A 201 17.59 13.81 1.89
N GLU A 202 16.46 13.94 1.20
CA GLU A 202 15.13 13.62 1.73
C GLU A 202 14.90 12.14 2.08
N TRP A 203 15.65 11.22 1.44
CA TRP A 203 15.52 9.78 1.63
C TRP A 203 16.56 9.17 2.57
N ARG A 204 17.43 9.99 3.14
CA ARG A 204 18.39 9.58 4.18
C ARG A 204 17.96 10.15 5.51
N HIS A 205 17.89 9.29 6.52
CA HIS A 205 17.55 9.64 7.89
C HIS A 205 18.74 9.29 8.79
N PRO A 206 19.59 10.27 9.14
CA PRO A 206 20.80 10.02 9.91
C PRO A 206 20.53 9.53 11.34
N TRP A 207 21.39 8.67 11.85
CA TRP A 207 21.25 8.13 13.22
C TRP A 207 21.45 9.18 14.32
N ALA A 208 22.45 10.06 14.20
CA ALA A 208 22.84 10.94 15.30
C ALA A 208 21.70 11.82 15.85
N PRO A 209 20.86 12.48 15.02
CA PRO A 209 19.69 13.21 15.52
C PRO A 209 18.64 12.31 16.19
N VAL A 210 18.50 11.05 15.73
CA VAL A 210 17.58 10.07 16.31
C VAL A 210 18.06 9.63 17.68
N GLU A 211 19.35 9.35 17.82
CA GLU A 211 19.97 9.01 19.10
C GLU A 211 19.85 10.15 20.11
N GLU A 212 20.14 11.38 19.70
CA GLU A 212 19.97 12.56 20.56
C GLU A 212 18.52 12.68 21.05
N ALA A 213 17.53 12.53 20.15
CA ALA A 213 16.12 12.58 20.52
C ALA A 213 15.73 11.44 21.48
N LEU A 214 16.19 10.22 21.22
CA LEU A 214 15.94 9.06 22.09
C LEU A 214 16.56 9.21 23.48
N ASN A 215 17.75 9.82 23.54
CA ASN A 215 18.48 10.05 24.79
C ASN A 215 17.90 11.22 25.60
N ALA A 216 17.33 12.22 24.93
CA ALA A 216 16.61 13.31 25.57
C ALA A 216 15.22 12.90 26.08
N ALA A 217 14.60 11.87 25.49
CA ALA A 217 13.28 11.39 25.88
C ALA A 217 13.28 10.81 27.31
N ALA A 218 12.29 11.22 28.10
CA ALA A 218 12.13 10.79 29.48
C ALA A 218 11.72 9.32 29.63
N GLY A 219 12.09 8.71 30.76
CA GLY A 219 11.68 7.36 31.14
C GLY A 219 12.68 6.27 30.75
N PRO A 220 12.44 5.02 31.17
CA PRO A 220 13.37 3.91 30.95
C PRO A 220 13.36 3.39 29.50
N HIS A 221 12.25 3.59 28.78
CA HIS A 221 12.07 3.21 27.38
C HIS A 221 11.58 4.41 26.56
N ALA A 222 12.12 4.60 25.37
CA ALA A 222 11.71 5.63 24.43
C ALA A 222 11.64 5.06 23.01
N VAL A 223 10.71 5.57 22.21
CA VAL A 223 10.51 5.17 20.81
C VAL A 223 10.52 6.42 19.93
N HIS A 224 11.25 6.35 18.82
CA HIS A 224 11.31 7.35 17.77
C HIS A 224 10.79 6.72 16.48
N HIS A 225 9.72 7.28 15.90
CA HIS A 225 9.24 6.86 14.59
C HIS A 225 9.86 7.72 13.51
N TYR A 226 10.53 7.09 12.54
CA TYR A 226 11.10 7.80 11.40
C TYR A 226 9.98 8.37 10.53
N ARG A 227 10.17 9.62 10.09
CA ARG A 227 9.22 10.39 9.29
C ARG A 227 9.96 11.17 8.22
N ASN A 228 9.24 11.51 7.16
CA ASN A 228 9.71 12.47 6.16
C ASN A 228 9.84 13.86 6.80
N ALA A 229 10.56 14.76 6.13
CA ALA A 229 10.79 16.12 6.63
C ALA A 229 9.50 16.93 6.84
N ASP A 230 8.42 16.56 6.14
CA ASP A 230 7.08 17.14 6.27
C ASP A 230 6.24 16.51 7.42
N GLY A 231 6.82 15.57 8.18
CA GLY A 231 6.18 14.87 9.29
C GLY A 231 5.32 13.66 8.86
N ARG A 232 5.19 13.38 7.57
CA ARG A 232 4.43 12.21 7.10
C ARG A 232 5.21 10.91 7.36
N PRO A 233 4.50 9.76 7.47
CA PRO A 233 5.17 8.46 7.48
C PRO A 233 6.06 8.25 6.26
N LEU A 234 7.12 7.46 6.39
CA LEU A 234 8.03 7.12 5.28
C LEU A 234 7.32 6.39 4.14
N SER A 235 6.28 5.63 4.46
CA SER A 235 5.45 4.84 3.53
C SER A 235 4.06 4.65 4.12
N THR A 236 3.11 4.29 3.25
CA THR A 236 1.75 3.90 3.63
C THR A 236 1.63 2.41 3.98
N THR A 237 2.68 1.61 3.77
CA THR A 237 2.67 0.15 4.01
C THR A 237 3.60 -0.31 5.12
N LEU A 238 4.74 0.37 5.30
CA LEU A 238 5.73 0.05 6.34
C LEU A 238 6.08 1.30 7.15
N GLY A 239 6.19 1.12 8.46
CA GLY A 239 6.80 2.07 9.37
C GLY A 239 8.18 1.61 9.80
N VAL A 240 9.05 2.57 10.12
CA VAL A 240 10.36 2.31 10.74
C VAL A 240 10.44 3.08 12.05
N GLN A 241 10.96 2.44 13.09
CA GLN A 241 11.19 3.07 14.39
C GLN A 241 12.54 2.68 14.96
N ALA A 242 13.06 3.52 15.86
CA ALA A 242 14.17 3.21 16.74
C ALA A 242 13.70 3.30 18.19
N GLU A 243 14.25 2.45 19.03
CA GLU A 243 13.91 2.35 20.44
C GLU A 243 15.17 2.41 21.28
N ARG A 244 15.07 3.06 22.44
CA ARG A 244 16.12 3.08 23.46
C ARG A 244 15.61 2.44 24.73
N LEU A 245 16.37 1.48 25.27
CA LEU A 245 16.21 0.93 26.61
C LEU A 245 17.34 1.44 27.51
N ALA A 246 16.99 1.98 28.67
CA ALA A 246 17.97 2.37 29.70
C ALA A 246 18.64 1.12 30.29
N PRO A 247 19.79 1.24 30.97
CA PRO A 247 20.39 0.12 31.66
C PRO A 247 19.40 -0.57 32.62
N GLY A 248 19.29 -1.89 32.54
CA GLY A 248 18.34 -2.69 33.33
C GLY A 248 16.86 -2.46 33.02
N ALA A 249 16.51 -1.65 32.01
CA ALA A 249 15.13 -1.35 31.68
C ALA A 249 14.42 -2.51 30.99
N GLU A 250 13.10 -2.52 31.15
CA GLU A 250 12.21 -3.43 30.44
C GLU A 250 11.09 -2.65 29.77
N ALA A 251 10.62 -3.14 28.62
CA ALA A 251 9.50 -2.59 27.89
C ALA A 251 8.62 -3.72 27.36
N ALA A 252 7.33 -3.69 27.67
CA ALA A 252 6.37 -4.68 27.20
C ALA A 252 5.34 -4.04 26.27
N SER A 253 5.00 -4.74 25.19
CA SER A 253 4.05 -4.28 24.18
C SER A 253 3.29 -5.47 23.55
N ARG A 254 2.15 -5.17 22.92
CA ARG A 254 1.43 -6.08 22.04
C ARG A 254 0.73 -5.23 21.00
N ASP A 255 0.86 -5.59 19.74
CA ASP A 255 0.28 -4.84 18.62
C ASP A 255 -0.28 -5.77 17.55
N SER A 256 -1.21 -5.28 16.74
CA SER A 256 -1.77 -5.99 15.58
C SER A 256 -0.79 -6.14 14.43
N CYS A 257 0.34 -5.44 14.47
CA CYS A 257 1.35 -5.46 13.45
C CYS A 257 2.45 -6.48 13.73
N SER A 258 3.10 -6.94 12.66
CA SER A 258 4.33 -7.73 12.73
C SER A 258 5.56 -6.80 12.73
N TYR A 259 6.67 -7.30 13.26
CA TYR A 259 7.92 -6.54 13.33
C TYR A 259 9.10 -7.37 12.83
N ILE A 260 10.04 -6.71 12.16
CA ILE A 260 11.44 -7.14 12.07
C ILE A 260 12.24 -6.16 12.94
N TYR A 261 12.85 -6.67 14.01
CA TYR A 261 13.76 -5.91 14.86
C TYR A 261 15.21 -6.22 14.50
N HIS A 262 16.04 -5.19 14.53
CA HIS A 262 17.49 -5.26 14.43
C HIS A 262 18.10 -4.62 15.68
N CYS A 263 19.00 -5.34 16.34
CA CYS A 263 19.65 -4.87 17.55
C CYS A 263 20.82 -3.98 17.14
N TYR A 264 20.62 -2.66 17.06
CA TYR A 264 21.67 -1.77 16.60
C TYR A 264 22.90 -1.81 17.53
N GLU A 265 22.67 -1.61 18.83
CA GLU A 265 23.70 -1.60 19.87
C GLU A 265 23.17 -2.10 21.22
N GLY A 266 24.09 -2.58 22.06
CA GLY A 266 23.80 -3.14 23.38
C GLY A 266 23.57 -4.65 23.39
N THR A 267 23.13 -5.15 24.54
CA THR A 267 22.86 -6.57 24.79
C THR A 267 21.61 -6.73 25.63
N GLY A 268 20.81 -7.75 25.36
CA GLY A 268 19.60 -7.97 26.11
C GLY A 268 18.86 -9.22 25.70
N ARG A 269 17.59 -9.26 26.08
CA ARG A 269 16.67 -10.31 25.63
C ARG A 269 15.31 -9.76 25.24
N THR A 270 14.64 -10.49 24.35
CA THR A 270 13.25 -10.27 23.98
C THR A 270 12.47 -11.54 24.25
N GLU A 271 11.42 -11.44 25.06
CA GLU A 271 10.46 -12.51 25.32
C GLU A 271 9.26 -12.29 24.36
N VAL A 272 8.87 -13.32 23.61
CA VAL A 272 7.75 -13.26 22.66
C VAL A 272 6.75 -14.37 22.97
N GLU A 273 5.47 -14.04 23.04
CA GLU A 273 4.36 -14.99 23.13
C GLU A 273 3.40 -14.74 21.97
N THR A 274 3.29 -15.71 21.05
CA THR A 274 2.46 -15.59 19.84
C THR A 274 0.96 -15.72 20.16
N PRO A 275 0.04 -15.36 19.24
CA PRO A 275 -1.39 -15.59 19.42
C PRO A 275 -1.77 -17.06 19.68
N ALA A 276 -0.97 -18.00 19.19
CA ALA A 276 -1.11 -19.43 19.43
C ALA A 276 -0.57 -19.88 20.80
N GLY A 277 -0.02 -18.97 21.61
CA GLY A 277 0.58 -19.25 22.92
C GLY A 277 2.00 -19.82 22.87
N GLU A 278 2.65 -19.85 21.71
CA GLU A 278 4.05 -20.27 21.57
C GLU A 278 4.97 -19.21 22.20
N LYS A 279 5.86 -19.64 23.09
CA LYS A 279 6.78 -18.75 23.81
C LYS A 279 8.20 -18.90 23.28
N SER A 280 8.86 -17.78 23.02
CA SER A 280 10.25 -17.71 22.57
C SER A 280 11.02 -16.69 23.39
N VAL A 281 12.30 -16.94 23.63
CA VAL A 281 13.21 -15.98 24.28
C VAL A 281 14.44 -15.80 23.39
N PHE A 282 14.63 -14.60 22.89
CA PHE A 282 15.76 -14.21 22.06
C PHE A 282 16.75 -13.43 22.89
N ARG A 283 17.91 -14.02 23.20
CA ARG A 283 19.04 -13.27 23.77
C ARG A 283 19.84 -12.68 22.63
N TRP A 284 19.91 -11.36 22.54
CA TRP A 284 20.49 -10.65 21.41
C TRP A 284 21.69 -9.81 21.83
N THR A 285 22.61 -9.65 20.88
CA THR A 285 23.72 -8.70 20.92
C THR A 285 23.62 -7.77 19.72
N ALA A 286 24.47 -6.75 19.66
CA ALA A 286 24.56 -5.86 18.50
C ALA A 286 24.64 -6.65 17.17
N ARG A 287 23.89 -6.18 16.18
CA ARG A 287 23.65 -6.68 14.82
C ARG A 287 22.70 -7.87 14.67
N ASP A 288 22.25 -8.51 15.75
CA ASP A 288 21.26 -9.60 15.64
C ASP A 288 19.91 -9.08 15.13
N THR A 289 19.21 -9.89 14.34
CA THR A 289 17.88 -9.56 13.79
C THR A 289 16.87 -10.60 14.22
N PHE A 290 15.65 -10.21 14.57
CA PHE A 290 14.57 -11.14 14.89
C PHE A 290 13.22 -10.67 14.38
N ALA A 291 12.38 -11.63 14.01
CA ALA A 291 11.01 -11.42 13.56
C ALA A 291 10.03 -11.67 14.72
N VAL A 292 9.04 -10.80 14.84
CA VAL A 292 7.91 -10.92 15.76
C VAL A 292 6.62 -10.97 14.93
N PRO A 293 5.86 -12.08 14.97
CA PRO A 293 4.60 -12.19 14.26
C PRO A 293 3.54 -11.22 14.80
N ALA A 294 2.57 -10.88 13.95
CA ALA A 294 1.45 -10.02 14.33
C ALA A 294 0.71 -10.53 15.59
N TRP A 295 0.24 -9.61 16.42
CA TRP A 295 -0.53 -9.89 17.63
C TRP A 295 0.23 -10.68 18.72
N SER A 296 1.56 -10.75 18.63
CA SER A 296 2.40 -11.33 19.68
C SER A 296 2.60 -10.35 20.84
N SER A 297 2.58 -10.86 22.07
CA SER A 297 3.07 -10.12 23.24
C SER A 297 4.59 -10.12 23.21
N VAL A 298 5.20 -8.97 23.46
CA VAL A 298 6.65 -8.76 23.43
C VAL A 298 7.08 -8.13 24.75
N ARG A 299 8.23 -8.56 25.28
CA ARG A 299 8.93 -7.88 26.37
C ARG A 299 10.42 -7.81 26.08
N HIS A 300 10.90 -6.60 25.81
CA HIS A 300 12.32 -6.31 25.69
C HIS A 300 12.92 -6.05 27.06
N VAL A 301 14.14 -6.55 27.29
CA VAL A 301 14.90 -6.32 28.51
C VAL A 301 16.33 -5.99 28.14
N ASN A 302 16.81 -4.82 28.55
CA ASN A 302 18.23 -4.48 28.49
C ASN A 302 18.94 -5.14 29.68
N GLU A 303 19.82 -6.09 29.40
CA GLU A 303 20.54 -6.84 30.44
C GLU A 303 21.82 -6.14 30.91
N SER A 304 22.21 -5.02 30.27
CA SER A 304 23.36 -4.24 30.70
C SER A 304 23.06 -3.40 31.95
N PRO A 305 23.96 -3.38 32.95
CA PRO A 305 23.81 -2.56 34.15
C PRO A 305 24.16 -1.09 33.96
N ASP A 306 24.88 -0.74 32.89
CA ASP A 306 25.48 0.59 32.69
C ASP A 306 25.35 1.14 31.26
N GLN A 307 25.09 0.31 30.25
CA GLN A 307 24.95 0.72 28.86
C GLN A 307 23.48 0.75 28.42
N ARG A 308 23.16 1.73 27.56
CA ARG A 308 21.87 1.74 26.84
C ARG A 308 21.88 0.65 25.77
N ALA A 309 20.69 0.20 25.40
CA ALA A 309 20.50 -0.63 24.22
C ALA A 309 19.59 0.09 23.22
N TYR A 310 19.88 -0.07 21.94
CA TYR A 310 19.12 0.50 20.84
C TYR A 310 18.63 -0.59 19.91
N LEU A 311 17.32 -0.63 19.67
CA LEU A 311 16.68 -1.52 18.71
C LEU A 311 16.11 -0.68 17.58
N VAL A 312 16.23 -1.14 16.35
CA VAL A 312 15.56 -0.55 15.19
C VAL A 312 14.56 -1.56 14.67
N ALA A 313 13.35 -1.12 14.33
CA ALA A 313 12.30 -2.02 13.89
C ALA A 313 11.61 -1.50 12.64
N CYS A 314 11.34 -2.39 11.69
CA CYS A 314 10.37 -2.18 10.62
C CYS A 314 9.08 -2.93 10.96
N HIS A 315 7.94 -2.29 10.76
CA HIS A 315 6.63 -2.84 11.12
C HIS A 315 5.57 -2.52 10.06
N ASP A 316 4.51 -3.31 10.02
CA ASP A 316 3.42 -3.20 9.04
C ASP A 316 2.17 -2.50 9.60
N ALA A 317 2.34 -1.65 10.63
CA ALA A 317 1.22 -1.05 11.36
C ALA A 317 0.22 -0.31 10.48
N PHE A 318 0.67 0.35 9.41
CA PHE A 318 -0.21 1.08 8.49
C PHE A 318 -1.16 0.17 7.68
N LEU A 319 -0.83 -1.13 7.53
CA LEU A 319 -1.79 -2.13 7.02
C LEU A 319 -2.80 -2.52 8.09
N SER A 320 -2.34 -2.62 9.34
CA SER A 320 -3.16 -3.03 10.50
C SER A 320 -3.97 -1.88 11.12
N ASP A 321 -3.66 -0.63 10.75
CA ASP A 321 -4.34 0.61 11.18
C ASP A 321 -5.41 1.04 10.17
N ALA A 322 -5.44 0.45 8.97
CA ALA A 322 -6.54 0.63 8.00
C ALA A 322 -7.93 0.28 8.59
N PRO A 323 -8.07 -0.65 9.57
CA PRO A 323 -9.30 -0.85 10.33
C PRO A 323 -9.39 -0.05 11.66
N LYS A 324 -8.32 0.59 12.15
CA LYS A 324 -8.31 1.26 13.48
C LYS A 324 -8.97 2.65 13.50
N ALA A 325 -9.39 3.16 12.34
CA ALA A 325 -10.32 4.29 12.24
C ALA A 325 -11.80 3.88 12.45
N ILE A 326 -12.10 2.58 12.48
CA ILE A 326 -13.43 2.03 12.76
C ILE A 326 -13.44 1.41 14.16
N GLY A 327 -13.51 2.26 15.18
CA GLY A 327 -14.05 1.92 16.50
C GLY A 327 -13.48 0.71 17.24
N ARG A 328 -12.22 0.77 17.73
CA ARG A 328 -11.78 0.33 19.08
C ARG A 328 -10.27 0.50 19.21
N ARG A 329 -9.83 1.37 20.12
CA ARG A 329 -8.45 1.34 20.63
C ARG A 329 -8.26 0.01 21.37
N THR A 330 -7.29 -0.81 20.94
CA THR A 330 -6.63 -1.79 21.82
C THR A 330 -5.12 -1.62 21.74
N THR A 331 -4.67 -0.40 22.06
CA THR A 331 -3.34 -0.20 22.65
C THR A 331 -3.56 -0.19 24.16
N SER A 332 -3.30 -1.30 24.85
CA SER A 332 -3.33 -1.31 26.32
C SER A 332 -2.00 -0.74 26.84
N ILE A 333 -1.87 0.58 26.84
CA ILE A 333 -0.87 1.25 27.66
C ILE A 333 -1.52 1.45 29.03
N TYR A 334 -1.09 0.71 30.05
CA TYR A 334 -1.54 0.96 31.43
C TYR A 334 -1.03 2.34 31.86
N ARG A 335 -1.89 3.37 31.79
CA ARG A 335 -1.68 4.68 32.45
C ARG A 335 -3.00 5.20 33.00
N GLN A 336 -2.98 5.58 34.28
CA GLN A 336 -4.10 6.16 35.02
C GLN A 336 -4.62 7.44 34.35
N ARG A 337 -5.95 7.60 34.34
CA ARG A 337 -6.72 8.69 33.74
C ARG A 337 -6.95 9.81 34.77
N ASP A 338 -6.70 11.06 34.37
CA ASP A 338 -7.44 12.24 34.84
C ASP A 338 -7.76 13.12 33.62
N GLY A 339 -8.96 13.69 33.59
CA GLY A 339 -9.55 14.30 32.39
C GLY A 339 -9.75 15.81 32.46
N SER A 340 -9.66 16.48 31.30
CA SER A 340 -10.43 17.70 30.97
C SER A 340 -10.22 18.15 29.51
N ASN A 341 -11.34 18.33 28.79
CA ASN A 341 -11.68 19.27 27.70
C ASN A 341 -10.75 19.46 26.48
N ALA A 342 -11.22 19.00 25.31
CA ALA A 342 -10.72 19.41 23.99
C ALA A 342 -11.29 20.78 23.59
N ASN A 343 -10.45 21.60 22.94
CA ASN A 343 -10.63 23.03 22.69
C ASN A 343 -11.26 23.31 21.31
N MET A 344 -12.06 24.39 21.22
CA MET A 344 -12.78 24.93 20.04
C MET A 344 -11.95 25.21 18.76
N ALA A 345 -10.63 24.98 18.77
CA ALA A 345 -9.76 25.18 17.62
C ALA A 345 -9.80 24.03 16.60
N GLU A 346 -10.16 22.80 17.01
CA GLU A 346 -10.29 21.64 16.10
C GLU A 346 -11.48 21.79 15.12
N ILE A 347 -12.52 22.51 15.50
CA ILE A 347 -13.75 22.63 14.69
C ILE A 347 -13.57 23.60 13.52
N VAL A 348 -12.74 24.65 13.68
CA VAL A 348 -12.50 25.65 12.63
C VAL A 348 -11.53 25.14 11.55
N GLY A 349 -10.61 24.23 11.90
CA GLY A 349 -9.69 23.60 10.93
C GLY A 349 -10.38 22.63 9.96
N LEU A 350 -11.47 21.97 10.40
CA LEU A 350 -12.25 21.02 9.58
C LEU A 350 -13.04 21.69 8.44
N VAL A 351 -13.48 22.93 8.65
CA VAL A 351 -14.27 23.68 7.66
C VAL A 351 -13.40 24.23 6.52
N ALA A 352 -12.10 24.42 6.77
CA ALA A 352 -11.17 24.93 5.74
C ALA A 352 -10.68 23.82 4.78
N SER A 353 -10.47 22.58 5.24
CA SER A 353 -10.03 21.47 4.37
C SER A 353 -11.14 20.95 3.45
N SER A 354 -12.40 20.97 3.92
CA SER A 354 -13.57 20.56 3.13
C SER A 354 -13.84 21.47 1.92
N ILE A 355 -13.56 22.78 2.02
CA ILE A 355 -13.65 23.73 0.89
C ILE A 355 -12.57 23.45 -0.16
N ALA A 356 -11.34 23.15 0.25
CA ALA A 356 -10.26 22.78 -0.68
C ALA A 356 -10.58 21.46 -1.39
N LEU A 357 -11.16 20.49 -0.68
CA LEU A 357 -11.56 19.20 -1.24
C LEU A 357 -12.70 19.32 -2.25
N ALA A 358 -13.72 20.13 -1.99
CA ALA A 358 -14.83 20.37 -2.93
C ALA A 358 -14.35 21.00 -4.25
N GLN A 359 -13.42 21.96 -4.18
CA GLN A 359 -12.78 22.54 -5.38
C GLN A 359 -12.00 21.49 -6.18
N VAL A 360 -11.36 20.57 -5.48
CA VAL A 360 -10.56 19.50 -6.06
C VAL A 360 -11.46 18.47 -6.77
N VAL A 361 -12.60 18.12 -6.19
CA VAL A 361 -13.61 17.26 -6.83
C VAL A 361 -14.24 17.92 -8.07
N GLY A 362 -14.49 19.24 -8.02
CA GLY A 362 -14.98 20.00 -9.17
C GLY A 362 -14.00 19.97 -10.36
N LYS A 363 -12.69 20.02 -10.09
CA LYS A 363 -11.63 19.92 -11.12
C LYS A 363 -11.57 18.54 -11.78
N ILE A 364 -11.86 17.46 -11.05
CA ILE A 364 -11.95 16.10 -11.62
C ILE A 364 -13.04 16.07 -12.69
N GLY A 365 -14.25 16.54 -12.36
CA GLY A 365 -15.36 16.57 -13.31
C GLY A 365 -15.06 17.40 -14.56
N GLY A 366 -14.47 18.59 -14.39
CA GLY A 366 -14.04 19.43 -15.51
C GLY A 366 -12.94 18.80 -16.36
N GLY A 367 -11.98 18.11 -15.73
CA GLY A 367 -10.86 17.45 -16.39
C GLY A 367 -11.28 16.25 -17.22
N VAL A 368 -12.14 15.37 -16.70
CA VAL A 368 -12.68 14.24 -17.47
C VAL A 368 -13.49 14.70 -18.68
N LEU A 369 -14.31 15.75 -18.52
CA LEU A 369 -15.03 16.35 -19.66
C LEU A 369 -14.10 16.93 -20.71
N LYS A 370 -12.99 17.56 -20.29
CA LYS A 370 -11.97 18.07 -21.19
C LYS A 370 -11.27 16.93 -21.95
N LEU A 371 -10.85 15.88 -21.24
CA LEU A 371 -10.24 14.69 -21.84
C LEU A 371 -11.19 14.03 -22.86
N LYS A 372 -12.46 13.87 -22.50
CA LYS A 372 -13.46 13.33 -23.43
C LYS A 372 -13.57 14.17 -24.71
N ARG A 373 -13.66 15.50 -24.60
CA ARG A 373 -13.71 16.38 -25.78
C ARG A 373 -12.48 16.23 -26.67
N MET A 374 -11.30 16.11 -26.06
CA MET A 374 -10.06 15.89 -26.81
C MET A 374 -10.08 14.52 -27.53
N TRP A 375 -10.67 13.50 -26.92
CA TRP A 375 -10.88 12.19 -27.54
C TRP A 375 -11.97 12.19 -28.62
N ASP A 376 -13.02 13.01 -28.48
CA ASP A 376 -14.08 13.15 -29.49
C ASP A 376 -13.54 13.78 -30.81
N GLU A 377 -12.41 14.50 -30.74
CA GLU A 377 -11.70 15.02 -31.91
C GLU A 377 -10.88 13.95 -32.65
N VAL A 378 -10.64 12.79 -32.02
CA VAL A 378 -9.95 11.64 -32.61
C VAL A 378 -10.93 10.83 -33.46
N LYS A 379 -10.61 10.62 -34.75
CA LYS A 379 -11.39 9.75 -35.64
C LYS A 379 -11.15 8.27 -35.27
N ASP A 380 -12.22 7.49 -35.19
CA ASP A 380 -12.19 6.03 -34.88
C ASP A 380 -11.58 5.70 -33.49
N VAL A 381 -12.04 6.34 -32.42
CA VAL A 381 -11.64 6.02 -31.03
C VAL A 381 -11.86 4.53 -30.73
N PRO A 382 -10.89 3.81 -30.14
CA PRO A 382 -11.06 2.40 -29.74
C PRO A 382 -12.29 2.20 -28.85
N GLU A 383 -13.05 1.13 -29.09
CA GLU A 383 -14.28 0.81 -28.36
C GLU A 383 -14.06 0.72 -26.84
N ALA A 384 -12.92 0.16 -26.41
CA ALA A 384 -12.54 0.08 -25.00
C ALA A 384 -12.45 1.47 -24.34
N ILE A 385 -11.81 2.44 -25.01
CA ILE A 385 -11.69 3.83 -24.51
C ILE A 385 -13.07 4.50 -24.48
N GLN A 386 -13.91 4.28 -25.49
CA GLN A 386 -15.27 4.80 -25.50
C GLN A 386 -16.09 4.24 -24.32
N ASP A 387 -15.95 2.95 -24.03
CA ASP A 387 -16.65 2.30 -22.93
C ASP A 387 -16.17 2.78 -21.56
N LEU A 388 -14.87 3.06 -21.41
CA LEU A 388 -14.33 3.68 -20.19
C LEU A 388 -14.88 5.09 -19.99
N PHE A 389 -14.97 5.91 -21.04
CA PHE A 389 -15.63 7.22 -20.95
C PHE A 389 -17.12 7.11 -20.61
N LYS A 390 -17.87 6.15 -21.18
CA LYS A 390 -19.26 5.90 -20.80
C LYS A 390 -19.38 5.55 -19.31
N ARG A 391 -18.48 4.70 -18.78
CA ARG A 391 -18.44 4.37 -17.35
C ARG A 391 -18.14 5.58 -16.48
N LEU A 392 -17.19 6.42 -16.89
CA LEU A 392 -16.89 7.67 -16.19
C LEU A 392 -18.08 8.63 -16.19
N GLU A 393 -18.81 8.75 -17.29
CA GLU A 393 -20.02 9.58 -17.37
C GLU A 393 -21.12 9.13 -16.42
N LEU A 394 -21.20 7.84 -16.08
CA LEU A 394 -22.12 7.34 -15.06
C LEU A 394 -21.68 7.74 -13.64
N ILE A 395 -20.38 7.85 -13.39
CA ILE A 395 -19.79 8.15 -12.08
C ILE A 395 -19.74 9.66 -11.80
N LEU A 396 -19.52 10.48 -12.84
CA LEU A 396 -19.33 11.93 -12.72
C LEU A 396 -20.48 12.69 -12.00
N PRO A 397 -21.77 12.43 -12.26
CA PRO A 397 -22.87 13.08 -11.54
C PRO A 397 -22.83 12.81 -10.03
N MET A 398 -22.28 11.66 -9.62
CA MET A 398 -22.13 11.29 -8.22
C MET A 398 -20.97 12.01 -7.57
N VAL A 399 -19.83 12.08 -8.26
CA VAL A 399 -18.67 12.89 -7.85
C VAL A 399 -19.07 14.36 -7.65
N ALA A 400 -19.88 14.92 -8.56
CA ALA A 400 -20.42 16.27 -8.43
C ALA A 400 -21.42 16.44 -7.28
N ARG A 401 -22.14 15.38 -6.91
CA ARG A 401 -23.04 15.38 -5.75
C ARG A 401 -22.27 15.29 -4.44
N ILE A 402 -21.27 14.42 -4.37
CA ILE A 402 -20.33 14.31 -3.25
C ILE A 402 -19.66 15.66 -2.98
N ALA A 403 -19.20 16.35 -4.02
CA ALA A 403 -18.62 17.69 -3.89
C ALA A 403 -19.57 18.69 -3.23
N ARG A 404 -20.83 18.74 -3.69
CA ARG A 404 -21.85 19.65 -3.13
C ARG A 404 -22.20 19.29 -1.69
N ASP A 405 -22.28 18.00 -1.37
CA ASP A 405 -22.65 17.56 -0.03
C ASP A 405 -21.50 17.79 0.97
N ILE A 406 -20.24 17.71 0.52
CA ILE A 406 -19.06 18.15 1.29
C ILE A 406 -19.09 19.68 1.49
N GLU A 407 -19.30 20.45 0.41
CA GLU A 407 -19.29 21.92 0.43
C GLU A 407 -20.38 22.51 1.35
N THR A 408 -21.54 21.86 1.39
CA THR A 408 -22.67 22.26 2.24
C THR A 408 -22.60 21.68 3.66
N GLY A 409 -21.60 20.84 3.96
CA GLY A 409 -21.50 20.10 5.22
C GLY A 409 -22.62 19.09 5.45
N ALA A 410 -23.38 18.76 4.39
CA ALA A 410 -24.49 17.81 4.43
C ALA A 410 -24.01 16.35 4.48
N THR A 411 -22.74 16.09 4.16
CA THR A 411 -22.08 14.79 4.30
C THR A 411 -20.69 14.99 4.86
N LEU A 412 -20.38 14.29 5.95
CA LEU A 412 -19.04 14.12 6.48
C LEU A 412 -18.73 12.64 6.35
N PHE A 413 -17.74 12.29 5.51
CA PHE A 413 -17.25 10.93 5.45
C PHE A 413 -16.54 10.61 6.78
N GLU A 414 -16.64 9.36 7.23
CA GLU A 414 -15.93 8.93 8.43
C GLU A 414 -14.41 8.97 8.22
N ASP A 415 -13.95 8.75 6.98
CA ASP A 415 -12.54 8.85 6.57
C ASP A 415 -12.35 9.89 5.44
N MET A 416 -12.38 11.17 5.83
CA MET A 416 -12.15 12.28 4.90
C MET A 416 -10.75 12.25 4.28
N GLU A 417 -9.75 11.64 4.94
CA GLU A 417 -8.36 11.60 4.47
C GLU A 417 -8.16 10.56 3.36
N ALA A 418 -8.79 9.39 3.47
CA ALA A 418 -8.84 8.41 2.38
C ALA A 418 -9.63 8.96 1.17
N VAL A 419 -10.76 9.62 1.41
CA VAL A 419 -11.54 10.29 0.37
C VAL A 419 -10.69 11.38 -0.32
N GLU A 420 -9.97 12.19 0.45
CA GLU A 420 -9.03 13.20 -0.07
C GLU A 420 -7.89 12.58 -0.88
N SER A 421 -7.27 11.49 -0.40
CA SER A 421 -6.21 10.77 -1.10
C SER A 421 -6.70 10.15 -2.42
N CYS A 422 -7.88 9.54 -2.45
CA CYS A 422 -8.50 9.02 -3.67
C CYS A 422 -8.79 10.16 -4.67
N ILE A 423 -9.29 11.30 -4.18
CA ILE A 423 -9.60 12.46 -5.01
C ILE A 423 -8.31 13.08 -5.58
N LEU A 424 -7.27 13.26 -4.77
CA LEU A 424 -5.97 13.79 -5.21
C LEU A 424 -5.30 12.86 -6.23
N SER A 425 -5.39 11.54 -6.01
CA SER A 425 -4.88 10.54 -6.96
C SER A 425 -5.61 10.61 -8.29
N CYS A 426 -6.94 10.76 -8.29
CA CYS A 426 -7.72 10.98 -9.50
C CYS A 426 -7.35 12.27 -10.23
N GLN A 427 -7.09 13.36 -9.49
CA GLN A 427 -6.62 14.60 -10.09
C GLN A 427 -5.27 14.45 -10.77
N GLN A 428 -4.34 13.74 -10.13
CA GLN A 428 -3.01 13.50 -10.69
C GLN A 428 -3.12 12.72 -12.00
N VAL A 429 -3.91 11.63 -12.01
CA VAL A 429 -4.17 10.84 -13.23
C VAL A 429 -4.77 11.70 -14.35
N ILE A 430 -5.71 12.58 -14.03
CA ILE A 430 -6.31 13.52 -15.01
C ILE A 430 -5.28 14.52 -15.53
N SER A 431 -4.43 15.06 -14.66
CA SER A 431 -3.39 16.03 -15.04
C SER A 431 -2.35 15.38 -15.95
N ASP A 432 -1.90 14.18 -15.61
CA ASP A 432 -0.95 13.40 -16.40
C ASP A 432 -1.52 13.05 -17.78
N GLU A 433 -2.79 12.64 -17.83
CA GLU A 433 -3.49 12.36 -19.08
C GLU A 433 -3.69 13.61 -19.94
N ALA A 434 -4.09 14.72 -19.34
CA ALA A 434 -4.28 15.98 -20.06
C ALA A 434 -2.95 16.50 -20.63
N THR A 435 -1.85 16.33 -19.90
CA THR A 435 -0.50 16.70 -20.33
C THR A 435 -0.09 15.84 -21.52
N MET A 436 -0.23 14.51 -21.42
CA MET A 436 0.09 13.58 -22.50
C MET A 436 -0.73 13.82 -23.77
N MET A 437 -2.03 14.10 -23.64
CA MET A 437 -2.88 14.44 -24.79
C MET A 437 -2.51 15.80 -25.41
N ASN A 438 -2.17 16.81 -24.61
CA ASN A 438 -1.71 18.09 -25.15
C ASN A 438 -0.38 17.94 -25.88
N ASP A 439 0.56 17.15 -25.35
CA ASP A 439 1.82 16.84 -26.01
C ASP A 439 1.61 16.16 -27.36
N LEU A 440 0.66 15.22 -27.43
CA LEU A 440 0.24 14.57 -28.68
C LEU A 440 -0.37 15.57 -29.68
N ILE A 441 -1.25 16.47 -29.23
CA ILE A 441 -1.84 17.52 -30.08
C ILE A 441 -0.75 18.46 -30.62
N VAL A 442 0.17 18.90 -29.76
CA VAL A 442 1.29 19.77 -30.14
C VAL A 442 2.21 19.08 -31.15
N GLN A 443 2.51 17.79 -30.96
CA GLN A 443 3.28 17.01 -31.93
C GLN A 443 2.56 16.89 -33.28
N ILE A 444 1.25 16.66 -33.27
CA ILE A 444 0.43 16.59 -34.49
C ILE A 444 0.41 17.95 -35.21
N ASP A 445 0.20 19.05 -34.49
CA ASP A 445 0.15 20.41 -35.05
C ASP A 445 1.51 20.91 -35.56
N ALA A 446 2.60 20.51 -34.91
CA ALA A 446 3.97 20.79 -35.35
C ALA A 446 4.29 20.16 -36.72
N THR A 447 3.52 19.14 -37.15
CA THR A 447 3.74 18.42 -38.41
C THR A 447 3.18 19.12 -39.66
N LYS A 448 2.69 20.37 -39.55
CA LYS A 448 2.26 21.31 -40.62
C LYS A 448 2.11 20.71 -42.04
N ARG A 449 1.02 19.98 -42.30
CA ARG A 449 0.35 19.98 -43.61
C ARG A 449 -1.16 19.99 -43.45
N ALA A 450 -1.75 21.00 -44.08
CA ALA A 450 -3.11 21.47 -43.90
C ALA A 450 -4.22 20.41 -44.09
N ARG A 451 -5.20 20.48 -43.20
CA ARG A 451 -6.64 20.19 -43.41
C ARG A 451 -7.08 18.81 -43.89
N ARG A 452 -6.20 17.79 -43.93
CA ARG A 452 -6.61 16.36 -44.01
C ARG A 452 -6.27 15.57 -42.74
N VAL A 453 -6.24 16.27 -41.60
CA VAL A 453 -5.67 15.78 -40.32
C VAL A 453 -6.53 14.72 -39.62
N ARG A 454 -7.77 14.47 -40.04
CA ARG A 454 -8.63 13.48 -39.37
C ARG A 454 -8.29 12.01 -39.65
N ASP A 455 -7.55 11.69 -40.71
CA ASP A 455 -7.22 10.30 -41.04
C ASP A 455 -5.87 9.84 -40.48
N PHE A 456 -5.03 10.77 -39.99
CA PHE A 456 -3.65 10.47 -39.57
C PHE A 456 -3.49 10.19 -38.08
N VAL A 457 -4.44 10.60 -37.23
CA VAL A 457 -4.38 10.36 -35.77
C VAL A 457 -4.38 8.86 -35.44
N ARG A 458 -5.09 8.06 -36.24
CA ARG A 458 -5.09 6.60 -36.15
C ARG A 458 -3.73 5.95 -36.50
N VAL A 459 -2.92 6.61 -37.35
CA VAL A 459 -1.62 6.08 -37.81
C VAL A 459 -0.48 6.48 -36.86
N ALA A 460 -0.63 7.58 -36.11
CA ALA A 460 0.41 8.11 -35.23
C ALA A 460 0.33 7.60 -33.77
N LEU A 461 -0.87 7.22 -33.28
CA LEU A 461 -1.00 6.60 -31.96
C LEU A 461 -0.58 5.15 -32.03
N LYS A 462 0.66 4.90 -31.64
CA LYS A 462 1.17 3.53 -31.47
C LYS A 462 0.32 2.79 -30.43
N ARG A 463 0.19 1.47 -30.62
CA ARG A 463 -0.61 0.59 -29.77
C ARG A 463 -0.28 0.73 -28.27
N ASP A 464 0.99 0.94 -27.92
CA ASP A 464 1.47 1.16 -26.55
C ASP A 464 0.98 2.48 -25.95
N VAL A 465 0.69 3.50 -26.76
CA VAL A 465 0.10 4.76 -26.29
C VAL A 465 -1.39 4.56 -25.97
N LEU A 466 -2.12 3.86 -26.84
CA LEU A 466 -3.53 3.52 -26.62
C LEU A 466 -3.72 2.64 -25.38
N GLU A 467 -2.90 1.60 -25.21
CA GLU A 467 -2.94 0.73 -24.04
C GLU A 467 -2.62 1.48 -22.73
N ARG A 468 -1.73 2.49 -22.77
CA ARG A 468 -1.45 3.35 -21.61
C ARG A 468 -2.63 4.26 -21.25
N HIS A 469 -3.30 4.86 -22.23
CA HIS A 469 -4.50 5.66 -22.01
C HIS A 469 -5.64 4.81 -21.41
N GLU A 470 -5.87 3.62 -21.99
CA GLU A 470 -6.88 2.66 -21.51
C GLU A 470 -6.63 2.30 -20.05
N LYS A 471 -5.41 1.87 -19.71
CA LYS A 471 -5.03 1.48 -18.34
C LYS A 471 -5.19 2.62 -17.34
N LYS A 472 -4.90 3.86 -17.72
CA LYS A 472 -5.06 5.01 -16.81
C LYS A 472 -6.52 5.39 -16.58
N LEU A 473 -7.36 5.31 -17.62
CA LEU A 473 -8.81 5.50 -17.48
C LEU A 473 -9.42 4.39 -16.60
N GLU A 474 -8.94 3.15 -16.70
CA GLU A 474 -9.31 2.04 -15.81
C GLU A 474 -8.92 2.31 -14.36
N VAL A 475 -7.67 2.72 -14.11
CA VAL A 475 -7.19 3.09 -12.77
C VAL A 475 -8.04 4.21 -12.18
N MET A 476 -8.41 5.22 -12.97
CA MET A 476 -9.29 6.29 -12.49
C MET A 476 -10.66 5.77 -12.07
N ILE A 477 -11.27 4.86 -12.83
CA ILE A 477 -12.54 4.21 -12.44
C ILE A 477 -12.36 3.40 -11.15
N GLN A 478 -11.27 2.65 -11.02
CA GLN A 478 -10.96 1.85 -9.83
C GLN A 478 -10.77 2.72 -8.57
N ILE A 479 -10.19 3.91 -8.69
CA ILE A 479 -10.03 4.85 -7.56
C ILE A 479 -11.36 5.51 -7.19
N LEU A 480 -12.23 5.80 -8.17
CA LEU A 480 -13.53 6.46 -7.91
C LEU A 480 -14.61 5.50 -7.35
N LEU A 481 -14.50 4.19 -7.61
CA LEU A 481 -15.48 3.18 -7.19
C LEU A 481 -15.60 3.00 -5.66
N PRO A 482 -14.51 2.97 -4.87
CA PRO A 482 -14.57 2.95 -3.41
C PRO A 482 -15.27 4.17 -2.83
N VAL A 483 -14.92 5.38 -3.31
CA VAL A 483 -15.54 6.64 -2.89
C VAL A 483 -17.06 6.63 -3.16
N HIS A 484 -17.45 6.06 -4.31
CA HIS A 484 -18.86 5.82 -4.64
C HIS A 484 -19.53 4.85 -3.65
N SER A 485 -18.91 3.71 -3.36
CA SER A 485 -19.47 2.69 -2.45
C SER A 485 -19.69 3.25 -1.05
N GLU A 486 -18.74 4.03 -0.55
CA GLU A 486 -18.78 4.68 0.76
C GLU A 486 -19.90 5.74 0.84
N TYR A 487 -19.97 6.63 -0.15
CA TYR A 487 -21.04 7.62 -0.23
C TYR A 487 -22.44 6.98 -0.33
N SER A 488 -22.58 5.91 -1.12
CA SER A 488 -23.84 5.17 -1.22
C SER A 488 -24.26 4.48 0.07
N ARG A 489 -23.31 4.02 0.90
CA ARG A 489 -23.58 3.49 2.24
C ARG A 489 -24.04 4.60 3.19
N PHE A 490 -23.40 5.78 3.15
CA PHE A 490 -23.72 6.92 4.00
C PHE A 490 -25.13 7.49 3.75
N VAL A 491 -25.53 7.69 2.49
CA VAL A 491 -26.83 8.30 2.13
C VAL A 491 -28.02 7.35 2.34
N GLY A 492 -27.75 6.06 2.60
CA GLY A 492 -28.74 5.01 2.85
C GLY A 492 -29.51 4.58 1.59
N TYR A 493 -29.76 3.26 1.47
CA TYR A 493 -30.59 2.66 0.43
C TYR A 493 -32.03 3.22 0.27
N PRO A 494 -32.70 3.87 1.26
CA PRO A 494 -34.05 4.42 1.04
C PRO A 494 -34.09 5.54 -0.01
N ASN A 495 -32.97 6.23 -0.25
CA ASN A 495 -32.86 7.28 -1.26
C ASN A 495 -32.58 6.74 -2.68
N LEU A 496 -32.27 5.45 -2.84
CA LEU A 496 -32.00 4.83 -4.15
C LEU A 496 -33.24 4.77 -5.07
N ARG A 497 -34.47 4.88 -4.55
CA ARG A 497 -35.69 4.93 -5.39
C ARG A 497 -35.76 6.14 -6.32
N ARG A 498 -34.99 7.20 -6.04
CA ARG A 498 -34.85 8.37 -6.95
C ARG A 498 -33.86 8.13 -8.10
N TRP A 499 -32.99 7.13 -8.01
CA TRP A 499 -31.90 6.93 -8.97
C TRP A 499 -32.33 6.20 -10.24
N VAL A 500 -33.33 5.31 -10.15
CA VAL A 500 -33.91 4.66 -11.34
C VAL A 500 -34.73 5.66 -12.19
N GLN A 501 -35.18 6.79 -11.61
CA GLN A 501 -35.97 7.79 -12.35
C GLN A 501 -35.15 8.79 -13.16
N VAL A 502 -33.83 8.89 -12.96
CA VAL A 502 -32.97 9.84 -13.72
C VAL A 502 -32.31 9.17 -14.93
N ALA A 503 -32.28 7.84 -14.99
CA ALA A 503 -31.94 7.09 -16.21
C ALA A 503 -33.10 7.06 -17.23
N ASP A 504 -34.29 7.55 -16.85
CA ASP A 504 -35.45 7.65 -17.73
C ASP A 504 -35.65 9.09 -18.21
N VAL A 505 -34.69 9.56 -19.01
CA VAL A 505 -34.90 10.74 -19.87
C VAL A 505 -34.74 10.29 -21.32
N ARG A 506 -35.92 10.00 -21.89
CA ARG A 506 -36.27 10.02 -23.33
C ARG A 506 -35.96 8.76 -24.14
N SER A 507 -36.64 7.66 -23.83
CA SER A 507 -37.38 6.99 -24.92
C SER A 507 -38.52 7.91 -25.35
N GLY A 508 -38.26 8.76 -26.35
CA GLY A 508 -39.33 9.47 -27.05
C GLY A 508 -40.36 8.46 -27.57
N PRO A 509 -41.66 8.81 -27.61
CA PRO A 509 -42.67 7.90 -28.14
C PRO A 509 -42.33 7.58 -29.59
N ALA A 510 -42.29 6.29 -29.93
CA ALA A 510 -42.19 5.84 -31.30
C ALA A 510 -43.22 6.59 -32.17
N PRO A 511 -42.86 7.05 -33.38
CA PRO A 511 -43.81 7.73 -34.24
C PRO A 511 -44.98 6.78 -34.51
N ARG A 512 -46.18 7.21 -34.10
CA ARG A 512 -47.43 6.54 -34.44
C ARG A 512 -47.57 6.55 -35.96
N LEU A 513 -47.29 5.41 -36.59
CA LEU A 513 -47.79 5.12 -37.92
C LEU A 513 -49.32 5.22 -37.87
N SER A 514 -49.88 6.23 -38.53
CA SER A 514 -51.32 6.41 -38.68
C SER A 514 -51.88 5.22 -39.48
N ARG A 515 -52.36 4.19 -38.80
CA ARG A 515 -53.28 3.23 -39.40
C ARG A 515 -54.68 3.82 -39.34
N ARG A 516 -55.14 4.35 -40.47
CA ARG A 516 -56.57 4.63 -40.71
C ARG A 516 -57.36 3.33 -40.46
N PRO A 517 -58.57 3.42 -39.87
CA PRO A 517 -59.39 2.25 -39.63
C PRO A 517 -59.98 1.75 -40.96
N LEU A 518 -59.90 0.44 -41.18
CA LEU A 518 -60.67 -0.25 -42.19
C LEU A 518 -61.97 -0.74 -41.57
N SER A 519 -63.10 -0.18 -42.00
CA SER A 519 -64.37 -0.89 -42.02
C SER A 519 -65.15 -0.55 -43.29
N SER A 520 -65.44 -1.63 -44.02
CA SER A 520 -66.39 -1.81 -45.14
C SER A 520 -66.19 -1.00 -46.41
N ILE A 521 -65.86 -1.68 -47.51
CA ILE A 521 -66.81 -2.03 -48.60
C ILE A 521 -66.10 -2.93 -49.64
N CYS A 522 -66.90 -3.84 -50.19
CA CYS A 522 -66.66 -4.90 -51.17
C CYS A 522 -65.86 -4.54 -52.45
N GLN A 523 -65.14 -5.57 -52.97
CA GLN A 523 -65.00 -6.06 -54.37
C GLN A 523 -65.05 -5.10 -55.59
N PRO A 524 -64.70 -5.55 -56.83
CA PRO A 524 -63.47 -6.17 -57.35
C PRO A 524 -63.02 -5.51 -58.69
N ARG A 525 -62.02 -6.13 -59.35
CA ARG A 525 -61.71 -6.13 -60.82
C ARG A 525 -60.70 -5.11 -61.38
N ASP A 526 -59.64 -5.71 -61.94
CA ASP A 526 -59.17 -5.65 -63.34
C ASP A 526 -59.18 -4.29 -64.06
N MET A 527 -57.98 -3.82 -64.41
CA MET A 527 -57.45 -3.90 -65.78
C MET A 527 -55.95 -3.58 -65.82
#